data_AF-A0A5K1GIY5-F1
#
_entry.id   AF-A0A5K1GIY5-F1
#
_cell.length_a   1.000
_cell.length_b   1.000
_cell.length_c   1.000
_cell.angle_alpha   90.00
_cell.angle_beta   90.00
_cell.angle_gamma   90.00
#
_symmetry.space_group_name_H-M   'P 1'
#
loop_
_entity.id
_entity.type
_entity.pdbx_description
1 polymer ?
#
loop_
_entity_poly.entity_id
_entity_poly.type
_entity_poly.pdbx_seq_one_letter_code
_entity_poly.pdbx_strand_id
1 'polypeptide(L)' 'VMCDTYTPQGDPIPTNKRHGAAKIFNHPEVVAEVP' A
#
# COMPACT_ATOMS: atom_id res chain seq x y z
N VAL A 1 -7.26 -13.81 -7.51
CA VAL A 1 -5.99 -13.06 -7.39
C VAL A 1 -6.34 -11.64 -7.01
N MET A 2 -5.91 -11.14 -5.85
CA MET A 2 -6.04 -9.71 -5.53
C MET A 2 -4.89 -8.97 -6.20
N CYS A 3 -5.20 -7.90 -6.92
CA CYS A 3 -4.23 -7.15 -7.72
C CYS A 3 -4.26 -5.67 -7.35
N ASP A 4 -3.11 -5.03 -7.44
CA ASP A 4 -2.95 -3.59 -7.40
C ASP A 4 -2.84 -3.04 -8.81
N THR A 5 -3.29 -1.80 -9.02
CA THR A 5 -3.25 -1.15 -10.33
C THR A 5 -2.21 -0.04 -10.33
N TYR A 6 -1.35 -0.06 -11.34
CA TYR A 6 -0.25 0.88 -11.54
C TYR A 6 -0.25 1.41 -12.97
N THR A 7 0.36 2.57 -13.17
CA THR A 7 0.72 3.04 -14.50
C THR A 7 1.78 2.11 -15.10
N PRO A 8 1.97 2.11 -16.43
CA PRO A 8 3.08 1.38 -17.06
C PRO A 8 4.47 1.78 -16.53
N GLN A 9 4.59 2.99 -15.98
CA GLN A 9 5.80 3.52 -15.35
C GLN A 9 6.02 2.98 -13.92
N GLY A 10 5.02 2.31 -13.34
CA GLY A 10 5.09 1.74 -11.97
C GLY A 10 4.48 2.64 -10.89
N ASP A 11 3.87 3.76 -11.24
CA ASP A 11 3.24 4.67 -10.28
C ASP A 11 1.83 4.20 -9.90
N PRO A 12 1.42 4.30 -8.64
CA PRO A 12 0.06 3.94 -8.24
C PRO A 12 -0.94 4.91 -8.89
N ILE A 13 -1.98 4.37 -9.52
CA ILE A 13 -3.07 5.21 -10.04
C ILE A 13 -3.87 5.83 -8.88
N PRO A 14 -4.59 6.95 -9.08
CA PRO A 14 -5.28 7.67 -7.98
C PRO A 14 -6.28 6.82 -7.17
N THR A 15 -6.82 5.76 -7.76
CA THR A 15 -7.75 4.82 -7.12
C THR A 15 -7.06 3.65 -6.41
N ASN A 16 -5.75 3.45 -6.60
CA ASN A 16 -4.99 2.44 -5.86
C ASN A 16 -4.74 2.91 -4.42
N LYS A 17 -5.66 2.56 -3.52
CA LYS A 17 -5.55 2.88 -2.08
C LYS A 17 -4.64 1.90 -1.33
N ARG A 18 -4.44 0.70 -1.88
CA ARG A 18 -3.64 -0.35 -1.24
C ARG A 18 -2.15 0.01 -1.21
N HIS A 19 -1.62 0.69 -2.23
CA HIS A 19 -0.24 1.18 -2.20
C HIS A 19 0.02 2.15 -1.04
N GLY A 20 -0.92 3.06 -0.75
CA GLY A 20 -0.84 3.97 0.39
C GLY A 20 -0.96 3.24 1.74
N ALA A 21 -1.92 2.31 1.84
CA ALA A 21 -2.08 1.48 3.04
C ALA A 21 -0.82 0.65 3.32
N ALA A 22 -0.22 0.04 2.31
CA ALA A 22 1.02 -0.73 2.46
C ALA A 22 2.17 0.13 3.02
N LYS A 23 2.27 1.41 2.66
CA LYS A 23 3.25 2.33 3.26
C LYS A 23 3.02 2.53 4.76
N ILE A 24 1.76 2.68 5.17
CA ILE A 24 1.38 2.91 6.57
C ILE A 24 1.62 1.64 7.40
N PHE A 25 1.15 0.49 6.93
CA PHE A 25 1.26 -0.78 7.65
C PHE A 25 2.67 -1.36 7.68
N ASN A 26 3.58 -0.91 6.81
CA ASN A 26 4.99 -1.26 6.90
C ASN A 26 5.77 -0.33 7.85
N HIS A 27 5.13 0.68 8.45
CA HIS A 27 5.78 1.54 9.43
C HIS A 27 6.06 0.75 10.71
N PRO A 28 7.29 0.76 11.26
CA PRO A 28 7.66 -0.05 12.43
C PRO A 28 6.75 0.18 13.65
N GLU A 29 6.29 1.41 13.84
CA GLU A 29 5.38 1.76 14.94
C GLU A 29 4.00 1.11 14.79
N VAL A 30 3.47 1.04 13.56
CA VAL A 30 2.18 0.40 13.26
C VAL A 30 2.32 -1.12 13.33
N VAL A 31 3.46 -1.67 12.93
CA VAL A 31 3.74 -3.11 13.06
C VAL A 31 3.89 -3.52 14.54
N ALA A 32 4.47 -2.66 15.37
CA ALA A 32 4.62 -2.89 16.80
C ALA A 32 3.29 -2.78 17.57
N GLU A 33 2.31 -2.07 17.01
CA GLU A 33 0.92 -2.02 17.49
C GLU A 33 0.18 -3.30 17.10
N VAL A 34 0.53 -4.40 17.76
CA VAL A 34 -0.15 -5.69 17.60
C VAL A 34 -1.46 -5.66 18.40
N PRO A 35 -2.62 -6.04 17.80
CA PRO A 35 -3.88 -6.20 18.54
C PRO A 35 -3.87 -7.40 19.50
#